data_AF-A0A3D5USV9-F1
#
_entry.id   AF-A0A3D5USV9-F1
#
_cell.length_a   1.000
_cell.length_b   1.000
_cell.length_c   1.000
_cell.angle_alpha   90.00
_cell.angle_beta   90.00
_cell.angle_gamma   90.00
#
_symmetry.space_group_name_H-M   'P 1'
#
loop_
_entity.id
_entity.type
_entity.pdbx_description
1 polymer ?
#
loop_
_entity_poly.entity_id
_entity_poly.type
_entity_poly.pdbx_seq_one_letter_code
_entity_poly.pdbx_strand_id
1 'polypeptide(L)' 'MTQTTANFINIGERTNVTGSARFKKMIMEDRFDDALAVARQQVENGAQIIDINMDEGML' A
#
# COMPACT_ATOMS: atom_id res chain seq x y z
N MET A 1 3.95 2.22 -32.25
CA MET A 1 3.95 1.51 -30.95
C MET A 1 2.52 1.47 -30.46
N THR A 2 1.91 0.29 -30.36
CA THR A 2 0.60 0.17 -29.71
C THR A 2 0.82 0.33 -28.21
N GLN A 3 0.26 1.40 -27.61
CA GLN A 3 0.21 1.47 -26.15
C GLN A 3 -0.71 0.36 -25.66
N THR A 4 -0.14 -0.64 -25.02
CA THR A 4 -0.91 -1.64 -24.28
C THR A 4 -1.38 -0.98 -22.99
N THR A 5 -2.60 -0.47 -22.99
CA THR A 5 -3.28 -0.03 -21.78
C THR A 5 -3.73 -1.27 -21.01
N ALA A 6 -3.39 -1.36 -19.72
CA ALA A 6 -3.92 -2.42 -18.89
C ALA A 6 -5.45 -2.24 -18.73
N ASN A 7 -6.22 -3.28 -19.06
CA ASN A 7 -7.69 -3.25 -19.03
C ASN A 7 -8.25 -3.24 -17.60
N PHE A 8 -7.44 -3.65 -16.63
CA PHE A 8 -7.76 -3.61 -15.20
C PHE A 8 -6.52 -3.20 -14.41
N ILE A 9 -6.70 -2.31 -13.43
CA ILE A 9 -5.64 -1.79 -12.58
C ILE A 9 -5.94 -2.17 -11.14
N ASN A 10 -5.14 -3.07 -10.58
CA ASN A 10 -5.15 -3.38 -9.16
C ASN A 10 -4.45 -2.26 -8.38
N ILE A 11 -5.15 -1.68 -7.41
CA ILE A 11 -4.60 -0.72 -6.46
C ILE A 11 -4.39 -1.46 -5.13
N GLY A 12 -3.15 -1.51 -4.66
CA GLY A 12 -2.81 -2.11 -3.38
C GLY A 12 -3.21 -1.20 -2.22
N GLU A 13 -4.14 -1.65 -1.39
CA GLU A 13 -4.77 -0.88 -0.30
C GLU A 13 -4.10 -1.04 1.09
N ARG A 14 -3.15 -1.98 1.25
CA ARG A 14 -2.68 -2.42 2.58
C ARG A 14 -1.74 -1.45 3.28
N THR A 15 -1.25 -0.44 2.56
CA THR A 15 -0.39 0.66 3.01
C THR A 15 -1.24 1.82 3.53
N ASN A 16 -2.15 1.49 4.45
CA ASN A 16 -3.18 2.39 4.95
C ASN A 16 -3.25 2.30 6.49
N VAL A 17 -2.94 3.39 7.19
CA VAL A 17 -2.93 3.46 8.65
C VAL A 17 -4.32 3.25 9.25
N THR A 18 -5.37 3.79 8.63
CA THR A 18 -6.75 3.59 9.10
C THR A 18 -7.25 2.16 8.81
N GLY A 19 -6.93 1.61 7.64
CA GLY A 19 -7.45 0.33 7.14
C GLY A 19 -6.64 -0.91 7.52
N SER A 20 -5.41 -0.77 8.01
CA SER A 20 -4.51 -1.89 8.31
C SER A 20 -3.86 -1.73 9.67
N ALA A 21 -4.35 -2.49 10.66
CA ALA A 21 -3.78 -2.51 12.01
C ALA A 21 -2.29 -2.88 12.03
N ARG A 22 -1.87 -3.78 11.12
CA ARG A 22 -0.47 -4.17 10.96
C ARG A 22 0.38 -3.01 10.44
N PHE A 23 -0.10 -2.30 9.42
CA PHE A 23 0.62 -1.15 8.86
C PHE A 23 0.66 0.02 9.86
N LYS A 24 -0.47 0.34 10.52
CA LYS A 24 -0.53 1.32 11.62
C LYS A 24 0.53 1.05 12.67
N LYS A 25 0.63 -0.20 13.15
CA LYS A 25 1.64 -0.58 14.15
C LYS A 25 3.06 -0.31 13.66
N MET A 26 3.38 -0.68 12.41
CA MET A 26 4.72 -0.43 11.84
C MET A 26 5.04 1.05 11.77
N ILE A 27 4.09 1.89 11.32
CA ILE A 27 4.29 3.33 11.23
C ILE A 27 4.47 3.97 12.61
N MET A 28 3.64 3.59 13.60
CA MET A 28 3.73 4.12 14.98
C MET A 28 5.00 3.69 15.73
N GLU A 29 5.61 2.57 15.32
CA GLU A 29 6.87 2.05 15.87
C GLU A 29 8.10 2.49 15.05
N ASP A 30 7.95 3.40 14.07
CA ASP A 30 9.00 3.84 13.13
C ASP A 30 9.67 2.69 12.35
N ARG A 31 8.98 1.57 12.16
CA ARG A 31 9.46 0.38 11.44
C ARG A 31 9.24 0.51 9.93
N PHE A 32 9.88 1.50 9.32
CA PHE A 32 9.65 1.84 7.92
C PHE A 32 10.11 0.76 6.93
N ASP A 33 11.16 -0.01 7.25
CA ASP A 33 11.60 -1.12 6.39
C ASP A 33 10.54 -2.24 6.30
N ASP A 34 9.88 -2.54 7.42
CA ASP A 34 8.78 -3.51 7.46
C ASP A 34 7.55 -2.96 6.72
N ALA A 35 7.26 -1.67 6.87
CA ALA A 35 6.18 -1.00 6.13
C ALA A 35 6.45 -1.02 4.61
N LEU A 36 7.69 -0.78 4.19
CA LEU A 36 8.10 -0.86 2.78
C LEU A 36 7.98 -2.29 2.24
N ALA A 37 8.25 -3.30 3.06
CA ALA A 37 8.04 -4.70 2.68
C ALA A 37 6.56 -5.01 2.40
N VAL A 38 5.61 -4.38 3.11
CA VAL A 38 4.17 -4.49 2.79
C VAL A 38 3.88 -3.93 1.40
N ALA A 39 4.39 -2.74 1.07
CA ALA A 39 4.23 -2.16 -0.27
C ALA A 39 4.82 -3.07 -1.36
N ARG A 40 6.05 -3.56 -1.16
CA ARG A 40 6.73 -4.46 -2.08
C ARG A 40 5.94 -5.75 -2.32
N GLN A 41 5.44 -6.37 -1.25
CA GLN A 41 4.64 -7.58 -1.34
C GLN A 41 3.35 -7.36 -2.14
N GLN A 42 2.74 -6.16 -2.11
CA GLN A 42 1.58 -5.84 -2.93
C GLN A 42 1.94 -5.78 -4.42
N VAL A 43 3.08 -5.17 -4.77
CA VAL A 43 3.59 -5.14 -6.15
C VAL A 43 3.88 -6.55 -6.67
N GLU A 44 4.58 -7.36 -5.86
CA GLU A 44 4.89 -8.76 -6.19
C GLU A 44 3.63 -9.61 -6.40
N ASN A 45 2.53 -9.24 -5.73
CA ASN A 45 1.21 -9.89 -5.88
C ASN A 45 0.31 -9.23 -6.94
N GLY A 46 0.86 -8.35 -7.79
CA GLY A 46 0.16 -7.82 -8.97
C GLY A 46 -0.53 -6.47 -8.79
N ALA A 47 -0.31 -5.77 -7.67
CA ALA A 47 -0.71 -4.36 -7.58
C ALA A 47 0.14 -3.51 -8.54
N GLN A 48 -0.54 -2.73 -9.38
CA GLN A 48 0.10 -1.83 -10.35
C GLN A 48 0.31 -0.44 -9.77
N ILE A 49 -0.53 -0.06 -8.82
CA ILE A 49 -0.46 1.19 -8.06
C ILE A 49 -0.59 0.83 -6.58
N ILE A 50 0.07 1.59 -5.72
CA ILE A 50 -0.04 1.46 -4.27
C ILE A 50 -0.73 2.71 -3.74
N ASP A 51 -1.84 2.53 -3.01
CA ASP A 51 -2.49 3.61 -2.27
C ASP A 51 -1.77 3.83 -0.94
N ILE A 52 -1.51 5.09 -0.58
CA ILE A 52 -0.84 5.44 0.67
C ILE A 52 -1.78 6.33 1.49
N ASN A 53 -2.21 5.82 2.63
CA ASN A 53 -2.98 6.59 3.59
C ASN A 53 -2.25 6.60 4.94
N MET A 54 -1.82 7.79 5.35
CA MET A 54 -1.14 8.04 6.63
C MET A 54 -2.07 8.69 7.67
N ASP A 55 -3.34 8.88 7.34
CA ASP A 55 -4.32 9.40 8.28
C ASP A 55 -4.63 8.31 9.33
N GLU A 56 -4.57 8.69 10.60
CA GLU A 56 -4.97 7.87 11.75
C GLU A 56 -6.51 7.79 11.91
N GLY A 57 -7.24 8.47 11.02
CA GLY A 57 -8.63 8.83 11.19
C GLY A 57 -8.72 10.17 11.94
N MET A 58 -9.20 11.21 11.27
CA MET A 58 -9.97 12.21 12.00
C MET A 58 -11.30 11.54 12.35
N LEU A 59 -11.59 11.42 13.64
CA LEU A 59 -12.99 11.44 14.08
C LEU A 59 -13.60 12.79 13.72
#